data_AF-A0A7L3SYT3-F1
#
_entry.id   AF-A0A7L3SYT3-F1
#
_cell.length_a   1.000
_cell.length_b   1.000
_cell.length_c   1.000
_cell.angle_alpha   90.00
_cell.angle_beta   90.00
_cell.angle_gamma   90.00
#
_symmetry.space_group_name_H-M   'P 1'
#
loop_
_entity.id
_entity.type
_entity.pdbx_description
1 polymer ?
#
loop_
_entity_poly.entity_id
_entity_poly.type
_entity_poly.pdbx_seq_one_letter_code
_entity_poly.pdbx_strand_id
1 'polypeptide(L)'
;MEPGLERWAYGALWAALAGSLALRAARRAPGPGRGLVVPLALLAGLQSLCRACLPLPLGLALAAAAACLLLWWASPRRLLPVAGRAVLVTGCDSGFGQATARHLDAMGFRVFASVLDPQGAGAQELRRSCSPMLTLLQMDLTKPEDIQRVLQHIQEHTNSTGLWGLVNNAGFNDTIADAELSPLGKFRTCMEVNFFGSLELTKGLLPLLRTAGGRIVTVSSPAGDLPFPCLAAYGASKAALSLLMDTFRSELQPWGVKVSLILPGYYKTGTTCDPAFWNLQKQRLVASLPRELLQAYGEDYVEEINRQFIQFMKVAVEDLSAVVNSITDGLLAANPAVRYYPGQGLGLMYFIHRYLPYFVRDLFLKGFFINPKLPRALRREHHDDAKKA
;
A
#
# COMPACT_ATOMS: atom_id res chain seq x y z
N MET A 1 43.74 -26.77 23.62
CA MET A 1 42.37 -26.21 23.76
C MET A 1 41.45 -27.19 23.07
N GLU A 2 40.64 -27.94 23.82
CA GLU A 2 39.92 -29.09 23.26
C GLU A 2 38.80 -28.67 22.29
N PRO A 3 38.75 -29.23 21.06
CA PRO A 3 37.74 -28.92 20.05
C PRO A 3 36.30 -29.33 20.43
N GLY A 4 36.11 -29.95 21.59
CA GLY A 4 34.80 -30.34 22.13
C GLY A 4 34.05 -29.22 22.86
N LEU A 5 34.76 -28.37 23.62
CA LEU A 5 34.14 -27.35 24.49
C LEU A 5 33.46 -26.23 23.67
N GLU A 6 34.06 -25.88 22.54
CA GLU A 6 33.55 -24.90 21.58
C GLU A 6 32.20 -25.31 20.97
N ARG A 7 31.98 -26.62 20.76
CA ARG A 7 30.73 -27.15 20.17
C ARG A 7 29.54 -27.04 21.12
N TRP A 8 29.77 -27.26 22.42
CA TRP A 8 28.76 -27.14 23.47
C TRP A 8 28.36 -25.69 23.73
N ALA A 9 29.33 -24.77 23.73
CA ALA A 9 29.06 -23.33 23.89
C ALA A 9 28.15 -22.77 22.77
N TYR A 10 28.37 -23.17 21.52
CA TYR A 10 27.45 -22.83 20.43
C TYR A 10 26.07 -23.44 20.64
N GLY A 11 25.99 -24.73 20.98
CA GLY A 11 24.70 -25.40 21.15
C GLY A 11 23.81 -24.74 22.22
N ALA A 12 24.41 -24.38 23.35
CA ALA A 12 23.71 -23.75 24.47
C ALA A 12 23.20 -22.33 24.14
N LEU A 13 24.03 -21.49 23.50
CA LEU A 13 23.65 -20.13 23.11
C LEU A 13 22.48 -20.16 22.11
N TRP A 14 22.55 -21.04 21.11
CA TRP A 14 21.51 -21.17 20.09
C TRP A 14 20.21 -21.78 20.62
N ALA A 15 20.29 -22.73 21.56
CA ALA A 15 19.12 -23.28 22.25
C ALA A 15 18.41 -22.22 23.11
N ALA A 16 19.17 -21.39 23.85
CA ALA A 16 18.62 -20.28 24.62
C ALA A 16 17.94 -19.24 23.74
N LEU A 17 18.50 -18.99 22.56
CA LEU A 17 17.96 -18.08 21.54
C LEU A 17 16.68 -18.59 20.88
N ALA A 18 16.68 -19.84 20.43
CA ALA A 18 15.50 -20.49 19.88
C ALA A 18 14.36 -20.56 20.91
N GLY A 19 14.68 -20.88 22.17
CA GLY A 19 13.71 -20.88 23.27
C GLY A 19 13.13 -19.49 23.54
N SER A 20 13.97 -18.45 23.58
CA SER A 20 13.53 -17.06 23.81
C SER A 20 12.64 -16.52 22.68
N LEU A 21 12.96 -16.88 21.43
CA LEU A 21 12.16 -16.54 20.24
C LEU A 21 10.81 -17.26 20.25
N ALA A 22 10.80 -18.55 20.58
CA ALA A 22 9.57 -19.34 20.69
C ALA A 22 8.63 -18.81 21.80
N LEU A 23 9.17 -18.47 22.97
CA LEU A 23 8.42 -17.89 24.09
C LEU A 23 7.80 -16.52 23.76
N ARG A 24 8.54 -15.63 23.08
CA ARG A 24 8.03 -14.31 22.71
C ARG A 24 7.00 -14.37 21.58
N ALA A 25 7.18 -15.30 20.65
CA ALA A 25 6.19 -15.55 19.62
C ALA A 25 4.89 -16.17 20.14
N ALA A 26 4.98 -17.08 21.13
CA ALA A 26 3.81 -17.65 21.79
C ALA A 26 3.00 -16.60 22.56
N ARG A 27 3.61 -15.45 22.92
CA ARG A 27 2.94 -14.30 23.55
C ARG A 27 2.25 -13.36 22.55
N ARG A 28 2.36 -13.60 21.23
CA ARG A 28 1.54 -12.93 20.21
C ARG A 28 0.17 -13.62 20.15
N ALA A 29 -0.92 -12.86 20.22
CA ALA A 29 -2.28 -13.37 20.00
C ALA A 29 -2.43 -14.06 18.62
N PRO A 30 -3.40 -14.97 18.42
CA PRO A 30 -3.28 -16.10 17.52
C PRO A 30 -3.41 -15.70 16.05
N GLY A 31 -2.32 -15.87 15.30
CA GLY A 31 -2.24 -15.90 13.84
C GLY A 31 -1.24 -16.99 13.43
N PRO A 32 -1.42 -17.67 12.30
CA PRO A 32 -0.97 -19.04 12.10
C PRO A 32 0.55 -19.19 12.29
N GLY A 33 0.95 -20.22 13.03
CA GLY A 33 2.31 -20.55 13.48
C GLY A 33 3.37 -20.83 12.40
N ARG A 34 3.19 -20.32 11.18
CA ARG A 34 4.19 -20.36 10.09
C ARG A 34 5.23 -19.24 10.19
N GLY A 35 4.99 -18.21 11.00
CA GLY A 35 5.87 -17.03 11.11
C GLY A 35 7.23 -17.29 11.78
N LEU A 36 7.42 -18.38 12.54
CA LEU A 36 8.69 -18.69 13.23
C LEU A 36 9.52 -19.78 12.60
N VAL A 37 8.90 -20.68 11.83
CA VAL A 37 9.60 -21.84 11.28
C VAL A 37 10.69 -21.37 10.31
N VAL A 38 10.40 -20.39 9.46
CA VAL A 38 11.35 -19.86 8.48
C VAL A 38 12.50 -19.09 9.14
N PRO A 39 12.27 -18.14 10.07
CA PRO A 39 13.36 -17.50 10.82
C PRO A 39 14.24 -18.48 11.62
N LEU A 40 13.64 -19.48 12.27
CA LEU A 40 14.39 -20.49 13.03
C LEU A 40 15.19 -21.42 12.11
N ALA A 41 14.64 -21.80 10.95
CA ALA A 41 15.35 -22.59 9.94
C ALA A 41 16.51 -21.80 9.30
N LEU A 42 16.30 -20.51 8.98
CA LEU A 42 17.36 -19.63 8.48
C LEU A 42 18.45 -19.41 9.54
N LEU A 43 18.10 -19.28 10.82
CA LEU A 43 19.07 -19.22 11.92
C LEU A 43 19.88 -20.51 12.03
N ALA A 44 19.24 -21.68 11.95
CA ALA A 44 19.92 -22.97 11.98
C ALA A 44 20.84 -23.18 10.76
N GLY A 45 20.42 -22.70 9.58
CA GLY A 45 21.23 -22.68 8.36
C GLY A 45 22.45 -21.76 8.50
N LEU A 46 22.24 -20.52 8.99
CA LEU A 46 23.30 -19.56 9.25
C LEU A 46 24.30 -20.09 10.30
N GLN A 47 23.80 -20.72 11.36
CA GLN A 47 24.63 -21.39 12.37
C GLN A 47 25.51 -22.49 11.76
N SER A 48 24.95 -23.30 10.86
CA SER A 48 25.69 -24.39 10.20
C SER A 48 26.78 -23.85 9.28
N LEU A 49 26.50 -22.76 8.56
CA LEU A 49 27.46 -22.07 7.70
C LEU A 49 28.57 -21.37 8.50
N CYS A 50 28.21 -20.69 9.60
CA CYS A 50 29.17 -20.03 10.47
C CYS A 50 30.12 -21.02 11.16
N ARG A 51 29.62 -22.21 11.53
CA ARG A 51 30.45 -23.30 12.08
C ARG A 51 31.43 -23.89 11.05
N ALA A 52 31.08 -23.87 9.76
CA ALA A 52 31.89 -24.46 8.70
C ALA A 52 32.99 -23.52 8.18
N CYS A 53 32.73 -22.21 8.14
CA CYS A 53 33.57 -21.27 7.39
C CYS A 53 34.27 -20.18 8.22
N LEU A 54 33.95 -20.03 9.51
CA LEU A 54 34.41 -18.88 10.31
C LEU A 54 35.06 -19.31 11.63
N PRO A 55 36.12 -18.61 12.09
CA PRO A 55 36.69 -18.83 13.41
C PRO A 55 35.65 -18.54 14.50
N LEU A 56 35.73 -19.32 15.59
CA LEU A 56 34.78 -19.31 16.72
C LEU A 56 34.31 -17.92 17.20
N PRO A 57 35.19 -16.94 17.47
CA PRO A 57 34.74 -15.64 17.97
C PRO A 57 33.90 -14.87 16.94
N LEU A 58 34.21 -15.00 15.64
CA LEU A 58 33.49 -14.32 14.57
C LEU A 58 32.12 -14.97 14.31
N GLY A 59 32.05 -16.31 14.37
CA GLY A 59 30.79 -17.03 14.25
C GLY A 59 29.85 -16.79 15.44
N LEU A 60 30.36 -16.68 16.67
CA LEU A 60 29.56 -16.30 17.85
C LEU A 60 29.08 -14.85 17.77
N ALA A 61 29.90 -13.93 17.28
CA ALA A 61 29.51 -12.53 17.10
C ALA A 61 28.39 -12.39 16.06
N LEU A 62 28.47 -13.08 14.92
CA LEU A 62 27.43 -13.08 13.89
C LEU A 62 26.14 -13.77 14.37
N ALA A 63 26.26 -14.88 15.10
CA ALA A 63 25.15 -15.55 15.74
C ALA A 63 24.41 -14.61 16.72
N ALA A 64 25.16 -13.97 17.63
CA ALA A 64 24.64 -13.01 18.59
C ALA A 64 24.03 -11.77 17.91
N ALA A 65 24.62 -11.29 16.82
CA ALA A 65 24.07 -10.18 16.04
C ALA A 65 22.75 -10.57 15.35
N ALA A 66 22.70 -11.72 14.66
CA ALA A 66 21.48 -12.23 14.03
C ALA A 66 20.36 -12.50 15.05
N ALA A 67 20.74 -13.05 16.20
CA ALA A 67 19.92 -13.23 17.38
C ALA A 67 19.33 -11.93 17.92
N CYS A 68 20.17 -10.92 18.17
CA CYS A 68 19.73 -9.60 18.62
C CYS A 68 18.80 -8.94 17.61
N LEU A 69 19.11 -9.04 16.31
CA LEU A 69 18.26 -8.53 15.23
C LEU A 69 16.90 -9.25 15.18
N LEU A 70 16.88 -10.56 15.36
CA LEU A 70 15.63 -11.34 15.38
C LEU A 70 14.82 -11.11 16.65
N LEU A 71 15.47 -10.97 17.80
CA LEU A 71 14.81 -10.61 19.07
C LEU A 71 14.27 -9.18 19.03
N TRP A 72 14.98 -8.25 18.39
CA TRP A 72 14.51 -6.89 18.13
C TRP A 72 13.31 -6.90 17.17
N TRP A 73 13.39 -7.64 16.06
CA TRP A 73 12.32 -7.82 15.10
C TRP A 73 11.08 -8.50 15.69
N ALA A 74 11.27 -9.46 16.60
CA ALA A 74 10.22 -10.21 17.27
C ALA A 74 9.65 -9.47 18.51
N SER A 75 10.25 -8.37 18.96
CA SER A 75 9.73 -7.64 20.11
C SER A 75 8.39 -6.98 19.75
N PRO A 76 7.36 -7.11 20.59
CA PRO A 76 6.04 -6.53 20.31
C PRO A 76 6.19 -5.02 20.11
N ARG A 77 5.59 -4.51 19.04
CA ARG A 77 5.62 -3.08 18.76
C ARG A 77 4.89 -2.36 19.88
N ARG A 78 5.59 -1.45 20.56
CA ARG A 78 4.99 -0.57 21.55
C ARG A 78 3.98 0.33 20.84
N LEU A 79 2.70 0.15 21.14
CA LEU A 79 1.63 1.02 20.67
C LEU A 79 1.46 2.21 21.62
N LEU A 80 1.22 3.37 21.05
CA LEU A 80 0.92 4.60 21.76
C LEU A 80 -0.57 4.64 22.13
N PRO A 81 -0.97 5.33 23.21
CA PRO A 81 -2.37 5.43 23.62
C PRO A 81 -3.20 6.20 22.58
N VAL A 82 -4.50 5.89 22.50
CA VAL A 82 -5.46 6.54 21.58
C VAL A 82 -6.10 7.79 22.20
N ALA A 83 -6.33 7.78 23.51
CA ALA A 83 -7.13 8.79 24.21
C ALA A 83 -6.68 10.23 23.89
N GLY A 84 -7.65 11.08 23.53
CA GLY A 84 -7.44 12.50 23.23
C GLY A 84 -6.82 12.81 21.87
N ARG A 85 -6.65 11.82 20.99
CA ARG A 85 -6.05 12.01 19.66
C ARG A 85 -7.10 12.14 18.57
N ALA A 86 -6.85 13.06 17.64
CA ALA A 86 -7.69 13.28 16.47
C ALA A 86 -6.99 12.83 15.19
N VAL A 87 -7.75 12.24 14.27
CA VAL A 87 -7.27 11.76 12.97
C VAL A 87 -8.17 12.25 11.84
N LEU A 88 -7.59 12.60 10.70
CA LEU A 88 -8.32 12.79 9.44
C LEU A 88 -8.12 11.56 8.56
N VAL A 89 -9.21 10.98 8.07
CA VAL A 89 -9.20 9.92 7.04
C VAL A 89 -9.90 10.45 5.80
N THR A 90 -9.23 10.37 4.65
CA THR A 90 -9.80 10.83 3.37
C THR A 90 -10.43 9.70 2.56
N GLY A 91 -11.46 9.99 1.78
CA GLY A 91 -12.10 9.01 0.88
C GLY A 91 -12.85 7.91 1.64
N CYS A 92 -13.71 8.30 2.57
CA CYS A 92 -14.44 7.43 3.46
C CYS A 92 -15.79 6.96 2.90
N ASP A 93 -16.10 7.27 1.64
CA ASP A 93 -17.35 6.85 0.97
C ASP A 93 -17.46 5.32 0.83
N SER A 94 -16.34 4.60 0.79
CA SER A 94 -16.31 3.12 0.72
C SER A 94 -14.92 2.56 1.03
N GLY A 95 -14.78 1.23 0.96
CA GLY A 95 -13.49 0.54 0.91
C GLY A 95 -12.61 0.78 2.14
N PHE A 96 -11.31 0.97 1.91
CA PHE A 96 -10.33 1.13 2.99
C PHE A 96 -10.60 2.35 3.88
N GLY A 97 -11.00 3.49 3.30
CA GLY A 97 -11.27 4.71 4.07
C GLY A 97 -12.43 4.53 5.03
N GLN A 98 -13.55 3.97 4.55
CA GLN A 98 -14.72 3.70 5.39
C GLN A 98 -14.40 2.69 6.50
N ALA A 99 -13.74 1.58 6.15
CA ALA A 99 -13.37 0.55 7.13
C ALA A 99 -12.39 1.10 8.19
N THR A 100 -11.43 1.92 7.75
CA THR A 100 -10.46 2.58 8.65
C THR A 100 -11.16 3.57 9.57
N ALA A 101 -12.05 4.42 9.06
CA ALA A 101 -12.78 5.39 9.86
C ALA A 101 -13.60 4.71 10.98
N ARG A 102 -14.34 3.65 10.65
CA ARG A 102 -15.11 2.85 11.63
C ARG A 102 -14.20 2.21 12.66
N HIS A 103 -13.08 1.63 12.22
CA HIS A 103 -12.15 0.96 13.11
C HIS A 103 -11.49 1.94 14.08
N LEU A 104 -11.04 3.12 13.61
CA LEU A 104 -10.41 4.12 14.45
C LEU A 104 -11.40 4.77 15.43
N ASP A 105 -12.66 4.99 15.02
CA ASP A 105 -13.72 5.44 15.93
C ASP A 105 -13.97 4.41 17.05
N ALA A 106 -14.08 3.12 16.71
CA ALA A 106 -14.23 2.05 17.70
C ALA A 106 -13.04 1.94 18.67
N MET A 107 -11.84 2.40 18.28
CA MET A 107 -10.67 2.49 19.16
C MET A 107 -10.68 3.72 20.08
N GLY A 108 -11.62 4.67 19.88
CA GLY A 108 -11.76 5.89 20.67
C GLY A 108 -11.04 7.11 20.12
N PHE A 109 -10.63 7.11 18.85
CA PHE A 109 -10.13 8.33 18.20
C PHE A 109 -11.27 9.34 17.98
N ARG A 110 -10.93 10.63 18.00
CA ARG A 110 -11.75 11.64 17.29
C ARG A 110 -11.47 11.50 15.81
N VAL A 111 -12.46 11.12 15.01
CA VAL A 111 -12.28 10.84 13.58
C VAL A 111 -12.94 11.92 12.75
N PHE A 112 -12.17 12.65 11.98
CA PHE A 112 -12.68 13.42 10.85
C PHE A 112 -12.66 12.50 9.63
N ALA A 113 -13.83 12.16 9.09
CA ALA A 113 -13.96 11.28 7.94
C ALA A 113 -14.43 12.09 6.73
N SER A 114 -13.54 12.26 5.75
CA SER A 114 -13.87 13.01 4.54
C SER A 114 -14.60 12.13 3.52
N VAL A 115 -15.68 12.65 2.95
CA VAL A 115 -16.52 11.98 1.95
C VAL A 115 -16.82 12.94 0.80
N LEU A 116 -17.06 12.43 -0.40
CA LEU A 116 -17.45 13.26 -1.55
C LEU A 116 -18.90 13.74 -1.40
N ASP A 117 -19.79 12.84 -0.99
CA ASP A 117 -21.21 13.13 -0.77
C ASP A 117 -21.63 12.76 0.66
N PRO A 118 -21.89 13.74 1.54
CA PRO A 118 -22.39 13.51 2.89
C PRO A 118 -23.74 12.80 2.93
N GLN A 119 -24.51 12.78 1.85
CA GLN A 119 -25.78 12.07 1.74
C GLN A 119 -25.63 10.68 1.11
N GLY A 120 -24.45 10.36 0.58
CA GLY A 120 -24.14 9.08 -0.03
C GLY A 120 -24.26 7.91 0.94
N ALA A 121 -24.51 6.72 0.41
CA ALA A 121 -24.76 5.52 1.21
C ALA A 121 -23.64 5.23 2.22
N GLY A 122 -22.38 5.40 1.83
CA GLY A 122 -21.23 5.17 2.72
C GLY A 122 -21.13 6.18 3.86
N ALA A 123 -21.43 7.45 3.59
CA ALA A 123 -21.50 8.50 4.60
C ALA A 123 -22.64 8.23 5.60
N GLN A 124 -23.82 7.83 5.12
CA GLN A 124 -24.94 7.47 5.99
C GLN A 124 -24.64 6.26 6.86
N GLU A 125 -23.94 5.26 6.32
CA GLU A 125 -23.49 4.10 7.09
C GLU A 125 -22.52 4.50 8.21
N LEU A 126 -21.58 5.42 7.94
CA LEU A 126 -20.69 5.96 8.97
C LEU A 126 -21.48 6.69 10.07
N ARG A 127 -22.44 7.55 9.71
CA ARG A 127 -23.29 8.24 10.70
C ARG A 127 -24.08 7.28 11.59
N ARG A 128 -24.54 6.16 11.05
CA ARG A 128 -25.36 5.17 11.78
C ARG A 128 -24.52 4.26 12.66
N SER A 129 -23.33 3.89 12.22
CA SER A 129 -22.52 2.83 12.84
C SER A 129 -21.40 3.35 13.76
N CYS A 130 -21.07 4.63 13.70
CA CYS A 130 -19.98 5.23 14.47
C CYS A 130 -20.50 6.10 15.62
N SER A 131 -19.62 6.37 16.58
CA SER A 131 -19.90 7.21 17.73
C SER A 131 -19.98 8.70 17.35
N PRO A 132 -20.47 9.56 18.27
CA PRO A 132 -20.43 11.02 18.08
C PRO A 132 -19.02 11.62 17.92
N MET A 133 -17.97 10.85 18.18
CA MET A 133 -16.58 11.28 17.97
C MET A 133 -16.16 11.25 16.50
N LEU A 134 -16.95 10.62 15.62
CA LEU A 134 -16.76 10.68 14.18
C LEU A 134 -17.56 11.86 13.60
N THR A 135 -16.86 12.76 12.91
CA THR A 135 -17.43 13.89 12.18
C THR A 135 -17.22 13.70 10.68
N LEU A 136 -18.29 13.78 9.90
CA LEU A 136 -18.21 13.76 8.44
C LEU A 136 -17.87 15.14 7.89
N LEU A 137 -16.93 15.18 6.95
CA LEU A 137 -16.53 16.39 6.24
C LEU A 137 -16.70 16.18 4.74
N GLN A 138 -17.46 17.05 4.07
CA GLN A 138 -17.52 17.03 2.61
C GLN A 138 -16.22 17.56 2.03
N MET A 139 -15.54 16.78 1.18
CA MET A 139 -14.31 17.22 0.54
C MET A 139 -14.07 16.53 -0.81
N ASP A 140 -14.12 17.31 -1.88
CA ASP A 140 -13.54 16.96 -3.17
C ASP A 140 -12.09 17.45 -3.23
N LEU A 141 -11.14 16.53 -3.32
CA LEU A 141 -9.71 16.85 -3.38
C LEU A 141 -9.29 17.62 -4.64
N THR A 142 -10.17 17.72 -5.65
CA THR A 142 -9.93 18.53 -6.84
C THR A 142 -10.35 19.99 -6.66
N LYS A 143 -10.95 20.34 -5.52
CA LYS A 143 -11.48 21.68 -5.21
C LYS A 143 -10.73 22.31 -4.04
N PRO A 144 -9.84 23.30 -4.30
CA PRO A 144 -9.08 23.98 -3.25
C PRO A 144 -9.96 24.58 -2.13
N GLU A 145 -11.16 25.08 -2.48
CA GLU A 145 -12.13 25.62 -1.54
C GLU A 145 -12.67 24.58 -0.54
N ASP A 146 -12.79 23.31 -0.98
CA ASP A 146 -13.19 22.21 -0.10
C ASP A 146 -12.08 21.86 0.88
N ILE A 147 -10.83 21.79 0.37
CA ILE A 147 -9.65 21.55 1.19
C ILE A 147 -9.52 22.66 2.23
N GLN A 148 -9.62 23.93 1.83
CA GLN A 148 -9.51 25.07 2.75
C GLN A 148 -10.55 25.02 3.88
N ARG A 149 -11.81 24.68 3.56
CA ARG A 149 -12.87 24.55 4.56
C ARG A 149 -12.58 23.43 5.56
N VAL A 150 -12.09 22.28 5.09
CA VAL A 150 -11.69 21.17 5.96
C VAL A 150 -10.50 21.53 6.84
N LEU A 151 -9.51 22.22 6.30
CA LEU A 151 -8.35 22.71 7.06
C LEU A 151 -8.78 23.63 8.21
N GLN A 152 -9.66 24.60 7.93
CA GLN A 152 -10.21 25.50 8.95
C GLN A 152 -10.97 24.74 10.04
N HIS A 153 -11.87 23.83 9.63
CA HIS A 153 -12.65 23.04 10.57
C HIS A 153 -11.76 22.20 11.49
N ILE A 154 -10.75 21.51 10.94
CA ILE A 154 -9.82 20.70 11.74
C ILE A 154 -9.01 21.58 12.68
N GLN A 155 -8.54 22.74 12.20
CA GLN A 155 -7.79 23.68 13.03
C GLN A 155 -8.63 24.15 14.23
N GLU A 156 -9.87 24.56 14.03
CA GLU A 156 -10.79 24.99 15.09
C GLU A 156 -10.98 23.90 16.17
N HIS A 157 -11.06 22.63 15.75
CA HIS A 157 -11.35 21.51 16.65
C HIS A 157 -10.10 20.85 17.26
N THR A 158 -8.90 21.24 16.82
CA THR A 158 -7.63 20.61 17.26
C THR A 158 -6.52 21.61 17.59
N ASN A 159 -6.77 22.92 17.61
CA ASN A 159 -5.73 23.95 17.76
C ASN A 159 -4.81 23.74 18.98
N SER A 160 -5.37 23.31 20.12
CA SER A 160 -4.63 23.10 21.36
C SER A 160 -3.85 21.78 21.41
N THR A 161 -4.31 20.74 20.72
CA THR A 161 -3.72 19.38 20.78
C THR A 161 -2.95 18.99 19.51
N GLY A 162 -3.15 19.72 18.42
CA GLY A 162 -2.72 19.33 17.08
C GLY A 162 -3.53 18.15 16.51
N LEU A 163 -3.19 17.78 15.28
CA LEU A 163 -3.76 16.62 14.59
C LEU A 163 -2.79 15.44 14.75
N TRP A 164 -3.24 14.35 15.38
CA TRP A 164 -2.39 13.18 15.59
C TRP A 164 -2.08 12.44 14.30
N GLY A 165 -3.07 12.28 13.42
CA GLY A 165 -2.92 11.45 12.22
C GLY A 165 -3.61 12.02 10.99
N LEU A 166 -2.94 11.94 9.85
CA LEU A 166 -3.52 12.11 8.53
C LEU A 166 -3.43 10.77 7.79
N VAL A 167 -4.57 10.25 7.35
CA VAL A 167 -4.66 9.09 6.46
C VAL A 167 -5.05 9.57 5.05
N ASN A 168 -4.05 9.69 4.18
CA ASN A 168 -4.24 9.98 2.76
C ASN A 168 -4.66 8.69 2.06
N ASN A 169 -5.97 8.43 2.01
CA ASN A 169 -6.56 7.23 1.42
C ASN A 169 -7.35 7.52 0.13
N ALA A 170 -7.92 8.71 -0.02
CA ALA A 170 -8.66 9.08 -1.22
C ALA A 170 -7.82 8.82 -2.47
N GLY A 171 -8.44 8.16 -3.45
CA GLY A 171 -7.79 7.79 -4.69
C GLY A 171 -8.79 7.42 -5.77
N PHE A 172 -8.35 7.58 -7.01
CA PHE A 172 -9.18 7.44 -8.19
C PHE A 172 -8.42 6.72 -9.30
N ASN A 173 -9.12 5.80 -9.96
CA ASN A 173 -8.72 5.19 -11.23
C ASN A 173 -9.99 4.85 -12.02
N ASP A 174 -10.04 5.27 -13.28
CA ASP A 174 -11.15 4.98 -14.18
C ASP A 174 -10.70 4.54 -15.57
N THR A 175 -9.39 4.30 -15.76
CA THR A 175 -8.82 4.00 -17.06
C THR A 175 -7.92 2.78 -16.95
N ILE A 176 -8.20 1.76 -17.77
CA ILE A 176 -7.34 0.61 -17.97
C ILE A 176 -7.10 0.47 -19.46
N ALA A 177 -5.96 0.98 -19.89
CA ALA A 177 -5.53 0.96 -21.28
C ALA A 177 -4.04 1.28 -21.34
N ASP A 178 -3.39 0.89 -22.43
CA ASP A 178 -2.01 1.28 -22.67
C ASP A 178 -1.85 2.81 -22.61
N ALA A 179 -0.64 3.27 -22.31
CA ALA A 179 -0.36 4.69 -22.15
C ALA A 179 -0.73 5.50 -23.40
N GLU A 180 -0.46 4.97 -24.60
CA GLU A 180 -0.79 5.59 -25.87
C GLU A 180 -2.31 5.67 -26.13
N LEU A 181 -3.06 4.68 -25.65
CA LEU A 181 -4.52 4.65 -25.78
C LEU A 181 -5.21 5.53 -24.72
N SER A 182 -4.50 5.92 -23.67
CA SER A 182 -5.07 6.68 -22.56
C SER A 182 -5.04 8.18 -22.85
N PRO A 183 -6.20 8.87 -22.91
CA PRO A 183 -6.23 10.31 -23.15
C PRO A 183 -5.50 11.08 -22.05
N LEU A 184 -4.78 12.16 -22.41
CA LEU A 184 -4.03 12.98 -21.44
C LEU A 184 -4.92 13.52 -20.30
N GLY A 185 -6.21 13.79 -20.58
CA GLY A 185 -7.18 14.19 -19.55
C GLY A 185 -7.27 13.18 -18.39
N LYS A 186 -7.15 11.88 -18.67
CA LYS A 186 -7.17 10.82 -17.65
C LYS A 186 -5.94 10.86 -16.74
N PHE A 187 -4.76 11.15 -17.31
CA PHE A 187 -3.55 11.38 -16.53
C PHE A 187 -3.72 12.60 -15.62
N ARG A 188 -4.26 13.71 -16.13
CA ARG A 188 -4.55 14.91 -15.33
C ARG A 188 -5.50 14.58 -14.19
N THR A 189 -6.65 13.97 -14.45
CA THR A 189 -7.62 13.61 -13.39
C THR A 189 -7.00 12.71 -12.32
N CYS A 190 -6.22 11.69 -12.71
CA CYS A 190 -5.53 10.84 -11.72
C CYS A 190 -4.53 11.65 -10.89
N MET A 191 -3.78 12.57 -11.51
CA MET A 191 -2.83 13.43 -10.80
C MET A 191 -3.53 14.42 -9.86
N GLU A 192 -4.62 15.06 -10.28
CA GLU A 192 -5.38 16.00 -9.45
C GLU A 192 -5.85 15.34 -8.15
N VAL A 193 -6.47 14.16 -8.25
CA VAL A 193 -7.00 13.45 -7.07
C VAL A 193 -5.89 12.79 -6.25
N ASN A 194 -5.09 11.94 -6.89
CA ASN A 194 -4.17 11.04 -6.18
C ASN A 194 -2.91 11.75 -5.70
N PHE A 195 -2.54 12.88 -6.30
CA PHE A 195 -1.30 13.58 -6.01
C PHE A 195 -1.54 15.02 -5.53
N PHE A 196 -2.06 15.92 -6.37
CA PHE A 196 -2.13 17.34 -6.06
C PHE A 196 -3.03 17.64 -4.85
N GLY A 197 -4.25 17.09 -4.82
CA GLY A 197 -5.14 17.28 -3.67
C GLY A 197 -4.58 16.70 -2.37
N SER A 198 -3.95 15.51 -2.44
CA SER A 198 -3.27 14.91 -1.28
C SER A 198 -2.09 15.76 -0.80
N LEU A 199 -1.31 16.33 -1.72
CA LEU A 199 -0.20 17.22 -1.43
C LEU A 199 -0.69 18.52 -0.76
N GLU A 200 -1.70 19.17 -1.33
CA GLU A 200 -2.26 20.42 -0.82
C GLU A 200 -2.82 20.24 0.59
N LEU A 201 -3.66 19.23 0.79
CA LEU A 201 -4.20 18.88 2.09
C LEU A 201 -3.09 18.57 3.11
N THR A 202 -2.11 17.75 2.73
CA THR A 202 -1.00 17.39 3.62
C THR A 202 -0.23 18.63 4.05
N LYS A 203 0.12 19.52 3.11
CA LYS A 203 0.82 20.78 3.40
C LYS A 203 0.03 21.67 4.35
N GLY A 204 -1.27 21.81 4.13
CA GLY A 204 -2.16 22.59 5.00
C GLY A 204 -2.23 22.06 6.43
N LEU A 205 -2.10 20.75 6.63
CA LEU A 205 -2.14 20.11 7.95
C LEU A 205 -0.79 20.00 8.65
N LEU A 206 0.33 20.27 7.98
CA LEU A 206 1.67 20.18 8.58
C LEU A 206 1.83 20.98 9.88
N PRO A 207 1.30 22.21 10.05
CA PRO A 207 1.37 22.91 11.33
C PRO A 207 0.76 22.09 12.48
N LEU A 208 -0.43 21.52 12.29
CA LEU A 208 -1.14 20.74 13.31
C LEU A 208 -0.47 19.40 13.58
N LEU A 209 0.03 18.74 12.53
CA LEU A 209 0.78 17.48 12.64
C LEU A 209 2.08 17.68 13.42
N ARG A 210 2.78 18.80 13.22
CA ARG A 210 4.00 19.14 13.97
C ARG A 210 3.71 19.39 15.44
N THR A 211 2.65 20.14 15.76
CA THR A 211 2.22 20.37 17.16
C THR A 211 1.98 19.06 17.90
N ALA A 212 1.38 18.06 17.24
CA ALA A 212 1.08 16.76 17.86
C ALA A 212 2.25 15.74 17.82
N GLY A 213 3.36 16.03 17.14
CA GLY A 213 4.36 15.01 16.80
C GLY A 213 3.74 13.82 16.03
N GLY A 214 2.82 14.15 15.10
CA GLY A 214 1.82 13.26 14.54
C GLY A 214 2.33 12.25 13.52
N ARG A 215 1.39 11.75 12.70
CA ARG A 215 1.54 10.63 11.77
C ARG A 215 0.92 10.98 10.42
N ILE A 216 1.64 10.70 9.34
CA ILE A 216 1.10 10.72 7.98
C ILE A 216 1.15 9.28 7.48
N VAL A 217 -0.01 8.72 7.17
CA VAL A 217 -0.15 7.37 6.62
C VAL A 217 -0.82 7.47 5.27
N THR A 218 -0.13 7.09 4.21
CA THR A 218 -0.61 7.29 2.84
C THR A 218 -0.83 5.95 2.15
N VAL A 219 -2.05 5.73 1.65
CA VAL A 219 -2.42 4.55 0.85
C VAL A 219 -2.02 4.80 -0.60
N SER A 220 -0.92 4.19 -1.00
CA SER A 220 -0.44 4.17 -2.38
C SER A 220 -0.83 2.85 -3.04
N SER A 221 0.03 2.31 -3.91
CA SER A 221 -0.18 1.04 -4.59
C SER A 221 1.16 0.49 -5.07
N PRO A 222 1.30 -0.84 -5.21
CA PRO A 222 2.38 -1.44 -5.97
C PRO A 222 2.51 -0.87 -7.38
N ALA A 223 1.42 -0.39 -8.01
CA ALA A 223 1.49 0.31 -9.30
C ALA A 223 2.28 1.64 -9.26
N GLY A 224 2.57 2.19 -8.08
CA GLY A 224 3.46 3.34 -7.93
C GLY A 224 4.94 2.97 -7.90
N ASP A 225 5.27 1.72 -7.57
CA ASP A 225 6.67 1.23 -7.51
C ASP A 225 7.02 0.35 -8.72
N LEU A 226 6.01 -0.24 -9.37
CA LEU A 226 6.14 -1.26 -10.41
C LEU A 226 5.36 -0.86 -11.67
N PRO A 227 5.88 -1.14 -12.89
CA PRO A 227 5.24 -0.74 -14.14
C PRO A 227 4.14 -1.72 -14.55
N PHE A 228 2.98 -1.67 -13.88
CA PHE A 228 1.82 -2.48 -14.28
C PHE A 228 1.29 -2.02 -15.64
N PRO A 229 1.31 -2.89 -16.68
CA PRO A 229 0.76 -2.54 -18.00
C PRO A 229 -0.70 -2.11 -17.90
N CYS A 230 -1.11 -1.23 -18.80
CA CYS A 230 -2.46 -0.67 -18.86
C CYS A 230 -2.92 0.18 -17.65
N LEU A 231 -2.06 0.44 -16.65
CA LEU A 231 -2.35 1.32 -15.50
C LEU A 231 -1.51 2.59 -15.51
N ALA A 232 -1.10 3.10 -16.68
CA ALA A 232 -0.11 4.18 -16.79
C ALA A 232 -0.51 5.47 -16.05
N ALA A 233 -1.75 5.97 -16.23
CA ALA A 233 -2.24 7.18 -15.56
C ALA A 233 -2.29 7.03 -14.04
N TYR A 234 -2.86 5.92 -13.57
CA TYR A 234 -2.95 5.61 -12.14
C TYR A 234 -1.57 5.39 -11.51
N GLY A 235 -0.75 4.55 -12.13
CA GLY A 235 0.60 4.21 -11.68
C GLY A 235 1.51 5.43 -11.59
N ALA A 236 1.50 6.31 -12.62
CA ALA A 236 2.24 7.57 -12.59
C ALA A 236 1.84 8.44 -11.39
N SER A 237 0.54 8.58 -11.13
CA SER A 237 0.06 9.37 -9.99
C SER A 237 0.45 8.78 -8.63
N LYS A 238 0.43 7.45 -8.48
CA LYS A 238 0.86 6.76 -7.26
C LYS A 238 2.38 6.73 -7.09
N ALA A 239 3.14 6.74 -8.19
CA ALA A 239 4.60 6.90 -8.16
C ALA A 239 4.98 8.29 -7.63
N ALA A 240 4.37 9.34 -8.17
CA ALA A 240 4.56 10.71 -7.71
C ALA A 240 4.22 10.86 -6.22
N LEU A 241 3.07 10.30 -5.79
CA LEU A 241 2.65 10.31 -4.39
C LEU A 241 3.65 9.57 -3.48
N SER A 242 4.14 8.39 -3.90
CA SER A 242 5.04 7.57 -3.08
C SER A 242 6.38 8.27 -2.88
N LEU A 243 6.95 8.84 -3.96
CA LEU A 243 8.18 9.60 -3.88
C LEU A 243 8.03 10.83 -2.98
N LEU A 244 6.91 11.55 -3.09
CA LEU A 244 6.62 12.68 -2.21
C LEU A 244 6.59 12.27 -0.73
N MET A 245 5.95 11.13 -0.40
CA MET A 245 5.91 10.65 0.99
C MET A 245 7.29 10.25 1.51
N ASP A 246 8.14 9.66 0.67
CA ASP A 246 9.53 9.36 1.03
C ASP A 246 10.35 10.65 1.28
N THR A 247 10.09 11.71 0.50
CA THR A 247 10.68 13.03 0.72
C THR A 247 10.20 13.63 2.04
N PHE A 248 8.88 13.67 2.28
CA PHE A 248 8.33 14.15 3.54
C PHE A 248 8.83 13.39 4.76
N ARG A 249 9.09 12.08 4.64
CA ARG A 249 9.71 11.32 5.74
C ARG A 249 11.07 11.90 6.15
N SER A 250 11.88 12.33 5.18
CA SER A 250 13.19 12.92 5.46
C SER A 250 13.05 14.34 5.99
N GLU A 251 12.24 15.17 5.33
CA GLU A 251 12.07 16.59 5.67
C GLU A 251 11.37 16.80 7.03
N LEU A 252 10.43 15.91 7.39
CA LEU A 252 9.64 16.04 8.60
C LEU A 252 10.25 15.32 9.82
N GLN A 253 11.37 14.61 9.65
CA GLN A 253 12.04 13.90 10.75
C GLN A 253 12.44 14.83 11.90
N PRO A 254 13.05 16.02 11.67
CA PRO A 254 13.40 16.94 12.75
C PRO A 254 12.19 17.46 13.53
N TRP A 255 11.02 17.44 12.90
CA TRP A 255 9.76 17.86 13.50
C TRP A 255 9.03 16.74 14.27
N GLY A 256 9.61 15.54 14.34
CA GLY A 256 9.01 14.41 15.05
C GLY A 256 7.81 13.76 14.35
N VAL A 257 7.41 14.23 13.16
CA VAL A 257 6.31 13.64 12.39
C VAL A 257 6.81 12.38 11.68
N LYS A 258 6.06 11.28 11.81
CA LYS A 258 6.39 10.01 11.13
C LYS A 258 5.53 9.83 9.90
N VAL A 259 6.14 9.35 8.81
CA VAL A 259 5.47 9.11 7.54
C VAL A 259 5.57 7.63 7.18
N SER A 260 4.45 7.02 6.79
CA SER A 260 4.36 5.61 6.39
C SER A 260 3.55 5.47 5.10
N LEU A 261 4.01 4.59 4.20
CA LEU A 261 3.29 4.20 3.00
C LEU A 261 2.64 2.83 3.19
N ILE A 262 1.39 2.72 2.78
CA ILE A 262 0.68 1.46 2.65
C ILE A 262 0.59 1.13 1.16
N LEU A 263 1.03 -0.08 0.78
CA LEU A 263 1.08 -0.57 -0.60
C LEU A 263 0.20 -1.82 -0.70
N PRO A 264 -1.13 -1.67 -0.79
CA PRO A 264 -2.05 -2.80 -0.82
C PRO A 264 -1.90 -3.62 -2.10
N GLY A 265 -2.09 -4.93 -1.97
CA GLY A 265 -2.34 -5.80 -3.13
C GLY A 265 -3.68 -5.50 -3.80
N TYR A 266 -4.29 -6.52 -4.38
CA TYR A 266 -5.55 -6.43 -5.10
C TYR A 266 -6.71 -6.75 -4.13
N TYR A 267 -7.54 -5.74 -3.83
CA TYR A 267 -8.66 -5.82 -2.88
C TYR A 267 -9.97 -5.39 -3.53
N LYS A 268 -11.08 -5.92 -3.01
CA LYS A 268 -12.42 -5.52 -3.43
C LYS A 268 -12.83 -4.24 -2.70
N THR A 269 -12.85 -3.11 -3.39
CA THR A 269 -13.19 -1.80 -2.80
C THR A 269 -13.97 -0.93 -3.77
N GLY A 270 -15.11 -0.37 -3.35
CA GLY A 270 -15.89 0.54 -4.20
C GLY A 270 -16.20 -0.06 -5.57
N THR A 271 -15.94 0.70 -6.63
CA THR A 271 -16.20 0.29 -8.03
C THR A 271 -15.10 -0.59 -8.64
N THR A 272 -13.98 -0.86 -7.94
CA THR A 272 -12.84 -1.57 -8.55
C THR A 272 -13.16 -2.99 -9.00
N CYS A 273 -14.16 -3.63 -8.37
CA CYS A 273 -14.63 -4.97 -8.72
C CYS A 273 -15.97 -4.97 -9.48
N ASP A 274 -16.51 -3.81 -9.85
CA ASP A 274 -17.76 -3.72 -10.62
C ASP A 274 -17.49 -3.86 -12.13
N PRO A 275 -17.88 -4.98 -12.77
CA PRO A 275 -17.68 -5.16 -14.21
C PRO A 275 -18.46 -4.13 -15.04
N ALA A 276 -19.62 -3.66 -14.55
CA ALA A 276 -20.44 -2.69 -15.28
C ALA A 276 -19.74 -1.33 -15.36
N PHE A 277 -19.13 -0.88 -14.26
CA PHE A 277 -18.29 0.31 -14.25
C PHE A 277 -17.18 0.24 -15.30
N TRP A 278 -16.39 -0.83 -15.32
CA TRP A 278 -15.28 -0.96 -16.26
C TRP A 278 -15.72 -1.08 -17.71
N ASN A 279 -16.81 -1.80 -17.97
CA ASN A 279 -17.41 -1.88 -19.31
C ASN A 279 -17.86 -0.50 -19.83
N LEU A 280 -18.43 0.33 -18.95
CA LEU A 280 -18.81 1.71 -19.30
C LEU A 280 -17.57 2.58 -19.58
N GLN A 281 -16.51 2.49 -18.75
CA GLN A 281 -15.27 3.23 -19.00
C GLN A 281 -14.60 2.81 -20.30
N LYS A 282 -14.58 1.52 -20.61
CA LYS A 282 -14.12 0.98 -21.89
C LYS A 282 -14.91 1.57 -23.05
N GLN A 283 -16.25 1.60 -22.99
CA GLN A 283 -17.08 2.19 -24.06
C GLN A 283 -16.77 3.67 -24.27
N ARG A 284 -16.62 4.43 -23.18
CA ARG A 284 -16.24 5.86 -23.25
C ARG A 284 -14.85 6.04 -23.84
N LEU A 285 -13.90 5.19 -23.46
CA LEU A 285 -12.54 5.20 -24.01
C LEU A 285 -12.58 4.98 -25.51
N VAL A 286 -13.19 3.89 -25.97
CA VAL A 286 -13.30 3.55 -27.40
C VAL A 286 -13.96 4.68 -28.20
N ALA A 287 -15.04 5.26 -27.67
CA ALA A 287 -15.73 6.39 -28.33
C ALA A 287 -14.87 7.67 -28.42
N SER A 288 -13.88 7.82 -27.53
CA SER A 288 -12.97 8.98 -27.51
C SER A 288 -11.68 8.79 -28.32
N LEU A 289 -11.37 7.56 -28.74
CA LEU A 289 -10.10 7.27 -29.42
C LEU A 289 -10.08 7.82 -30.85
N PRO A 290 -8.95 8.42 -31.28
CA PRO A 290 -8.70 8.74 -32.68
C PRO A 290 -8.85 7.53 -33.60
N ARG A 291 -9.27 7.77 -34.84
CA ARG A 291 -9.51 6.71 -35.83
C ARG A 291 -8.24 5.93 -36.14
N GLU A 292 -7.10 6.60 -36.13
CA GLU A 292 -5.77 6.05 -36.39
C GLU A 292 -5.41 5.00 -35.32
N LEU A 293 -5.62 5.32 -34.04
CA LEU A 293 -5.38 4.38 -32.93
C LEU A 293 -6.35 3.19 -32.97
N LEU A 294 -7.62 3.41 -33.31
CA LEU A 294 -8.60 2.33 -33.49
C LEU A 294 -8.24 1.41 -34.66
N GLN A 295 -7.66 1.94 -35.73
CA GLN A 295 -7.16 1.13 -36.84
C GLN A 295 -5.91 0.32 -36.46
N ALA A 296 -4.99 0.95 -35.72
CA ALA A 296 -3.72 0.34 -35.30
C ALA A 296 -3.92 -0.77 -34.25
N TYR A 297 -4.73 -0.52 -33.22
CA TYR A 297 -4.94 -1.45 -32.11
C TYR A 297 -6.15 -2.35 -32.32
N GLY A 298 -7.27 -1.76 -32.75
CA GLY A 298 -8.56 -2.42 -32.85
C GLY A 298 -9.37 -2.37 -31.55
N GLU A 299 -10.69 -2.22 -31.68
CA GLU A 299 -11.62 -2.28 -30.53
C GLU A 299 -11.50 -3.60 -29.75
N ASP A 300 -11.23 -4.70 -30.45
CA ASP A 300 -11.04 -6.03 -29.87
C ASP A 300 -9.80 -6.12 -28.97
N TYR A 301 -8.80 -5.26 -29.18
CA TYR A 301 -7.64 -5.14 -28.29
C TYR A 301 -8.03 -4.49 -26.95
N VAL A 302 -8.80 -3.40 -27.01
CA VAL A 302 -9.30 -2.69 -25.82
C VAL A 302 -10.29 -3.56 -25.04
N GLU A 303 -11.15 -4.31 -25.74
CA GLU A 303 -12.05 -5.29 -25.14
C GLU A 303 -11.28 -6.35 -24.35
N GLU A 304 -10.20 -6.88 -24.92
CA GLU A 304 -9.40 -7.92 -24.29
C GLU A 304 -8.67 -7.42 -23.04
N ILE A 305 -8.11 -6.20 -23.07
CA ILE A 305 -7.53 -5.55 -21.88
C ILE A 305 -8.57 -5.47 -20.76
N ASN A 306 -9.75 -4.94 -21.06
CA ASN A 306 -10.84 -4.79 -20.10
C ASN A 306 -11.29 -6.15 -19.53
N ARG A 307 -11.42 -7.17 -20.39
CA ARG A 307 -11.78 -8.53 -19.99
C ARG A 307 -10.75 -9.14 -19.04
N GLN A 308 -9.46 -9.02 -19.36
CA GLN A 308 -8.38 -9.54 -18.50
C GLN A 308 -8.33 -8.81 -17.15
N PHE A 309 -8.51 -7.49 -17.13
CA PHE A 309 -8.57 -6.75 -15.88
C PHE A 309 -9.74 -7.18 -14.99
N ILE A 310 -10.95 -7.28 -15.56
CA ILE A 310 -12.12 -7.76 -14.81
C ILE A 310 -11.87 -9.17 -14.27
N GLN A 311 -11.24 -10.04 -15.06
CA GLN A 311 -10.87 -11.39 -14.62
C GLN A 311 -9.84 -11.37 -13.49
N PHE A 312 -8.83 -10.50 -13.57
CA PHE A 312 -7.83 -10.30 -12.51
C PHE A 312 -8.49 -9.82 -11.21
N MET A 313 -9.45 -8.90 -11.29
CA MET A 313 -10.15 -8.40 -10.10
C MET A 313 -11.08 -9.42 -9.43
N LYS A 314 -11.38 -10.56 -10.06
CA LYS A 314 -12.17 -11.64 -9.40
C LYS A 314 -11.41 -12.32 -8.26
N VAL A 315 -10.08 -12.35 -8.32
CA VAL A 315 -9.25 -12.94 -7.25
C VAL A 315 -8.91 -11.94 -6.14
N ALA A 316 -9.45 -10.72 -6.21
CA ALA A 316 -9.23 -9.68 -5.21
C ALA A 316 -9.76 -10.08 -3.83
N VAL A 317 -8.98 -9.70 -2.81
CA VAL A 317 -9.23 -10.03 -1.41
C VAL A 317 -10.39 -9.16 -0.88
N GLU A 318 -11.36 -9.79 -0.24
CA GLU A 318 -12.52 -9.10 0.36
C GLU A 318 -12.22 -8.56 1.76
N ASP A 319 -11.44 -9.31 2.55
CA ASP A 319 -11.08 -8.90 3.90
C ASP A 319 -10.07 -7.75 3.87
N LEU A 320 -10.54 -6.55 4.25
CA LEU A 320 -9.74 -5.34 4.29
C LEU A 320 -8.86 -5.23 5.55
N SER A 321 -8.98 -6.17 6.50
CA SER A 321 -8.34 -6.09 7.81
C SER A 321 -6.82 -5.94 7.73
N ALA A 322 -6.16 -6.58 6.77
CA ALA A 322 -4.70 -6.43 6.61
C ALA A 322 -4.30 -4.97 6.32
N VAL A 323 -5.09 -4.25 5.52
CA VAL A 323 -4.85 -2.84 5.18
C VAL A 323 -5.19 -1.95 6.36
N VAL A 324 -6.36 -2.15 6.99
CA VAL A 324 -6.80 -1.39 8.17
C VAL A 324 -5.78 -1.54 9.31
N ASN A 325 -5.33 -2.76 9.60
CA ASN A 325 -4.32 -3.02 10.63
C ASN A 325 -2.97 -2.37 10.31
N SER A 326 -2.58 -2.30 9.04
CA SER A 326 -1.35 -1.62 8.62
C SER A 326 -1.45 -0.10 8.80
N ILE A 327 -2.63 0.48 8.51
CA ILE A 327 -2.90 1.89 8.77
C ILE A 327 -2.86 2.18 10.28
N THR A 328 -3.56 1.35 11.08
CA THR A 328 -3.58 1.46 12.55
C THR A 328 -2.17 1.37 13.14
N ASP A 329 -1.34 0.43 12.67
CA ASP A 329 0.05 0.31 13.14
C ASP A 329 0.88 1.54 12.73
N GLY A 330 0.70 2.07 11.51
CA GLY A 330 1.33 3.32 11.08
C GLY A 330 0.96 4.53 11.96
N LEU A 331 -0.27 4.54 12.48
CA LEU A 331 -0.78 5.58 13.38
C LEU A 331 -0.35 5.40 14.84
N LEU A 332 -0.16 4.18 15.32
CA LEU A 332 0.00 3.89 16.75
C LEU A 332 1.37 3.35 17.16
N ALA A 333 2.13 2.73 16.27
CA ALA A 333 3.45 2.23 16.63
C ALA A 333 4.36 3.39 17.07
N ALA A 334 5.12 3.17 18.14
CA ALA A 334 6.14 4.11 18.58
C ALA A 334 7.20 4.36 17.49
N ASN A 335 7.53 3.29 16.75
CA ASN A 335 8.40 3.29 15.57
C ASN A 335 7.70 2.56 14.43
N PRO A 336 6.85 3.25 13.65
CA PRO A 336 6.13 2.62 12.53
C PRO A 336 7.11 2.24 11.42
N ALA A 337 6.73 1.25 10.61
CA ALA A 337 7.50 0.90 9.41
C ALA A 337 7.33 1.98 8.35
N VAL A 338 8.36 2.21 7.54
CA VAL A 338 8.27 3.19 6.44
C VAL A 338 7.30 2.72 5.36
N ARG A 339 7.25 1.41 5.10
CA ARG A 339 6.38 0.79 4.09
C ARG A 339 5.71 -0.45 4.64
N TYR A 340 4.42 -0.60 4.37
CA TYR A 340 3.60 -1.75 4.68
C TYR A 340 3.10 -2.39 3.39
N TYR A 341 3.11 -3.72 3.32
CA TYR A 341 2.72 -4.48 2.14
C TYR A 341 1.56 -5.44 2.46
N PRO A 342 0.35 -4.93 2.76
CA PRO A 342 -0.80 -5.78 3.01
C PRO A 342 -1.25 -6.43 1.70
N GLY A 343 -0.96 -7.72 1.54
CA GLY A 343 -1.34 -8.50 0.37
C GLY A 343 -0.50 -9.78 0.25
N GLN A 344 -1.11 -10.85 -0.23
CA GLN A 344 -0.40 -12.11 -0.48
C GLN A 344 0.50 -11.97 -1.71
N GLY A 345 1.67 -12.61 -1.70
CA GLY A 345 2.59 -12.63 -2.84
C GLY A 345 3.38 -11.33 -3.09
N LEU A 346 3.06 -10.22 -2.42
CA LEU A 346 3.74 -8.94 -2.62
C LEU A 346 5.26 -9.05 -2.36
N GLY A 347 5.68 -9.77 -1.33
CA GLY A 347 7.11 -9.95 -1.04
C GLY A 347 7.89 -10.59 -2.20
N LEU A 348 7.32 -11.61 -2.85
CA LEU A 348 7.92 -12.24 -4.03
C LEU A 348 7.92 -11.27 -5.23
N MET A 349 6.84 -10.54 -5.45
CA MET A 349 6.75 -9.55 -6.52
C MET A 349 7.82 -8.45 -6.38
N TYR A 350 7.98 -7.89 -5.18
CA TYR A 350 9.03 -6.91 -4.91
C TYR A 350 10.43 -7.52 -5.00
N PHE A 351 10.62 -8.79 -4.61
CA PHE A 351 11.89 -9.48 -4.79
C PHE A 351 12.26 -9.60 -6.28
N ILE A 352 11.32 -10.08 -7.12
CA ILE A 352 11.50 -10.19 -8.57
C ILE A 352 11.85 -8.83 -9.16
N HIS A 353 11.08 -7.80 -8.82
CA HIS A 353 11.30 -6.47 -9.35
C HIS A 353 12.56 -5.78 -8.84
N ARG A 354 13.03 -6.09 -7.62
CA ARG A 354 14.21 -5.44 -7.07
C ARG A 354 15.51 -6.10 -7.56
N TYR A 355 15.52 -7.43 -7.66
CA TYR A 355 16.78 -8.19 -7.78
C TYR A 355 16.94 -8.94 -9.10
N LEU A 356 15.86 -9.30 -9.80
CA LEU A 356 15.98 -10.06 -11.05
C LEU A 356 16.17 -9.13 -12.27
N PRO A 357 16.73 -9.61 -13.39
CA PRO A 357 16.90 -8.81 -14.61
C PRO A 357 15.57 -8.38 -15.25
N TYR A 358 15.58 -7.32 -16.06
CA TYR A 358 14.38 -6.76 -16.71
C TYR A 358 13.55 -7.80 -17.47
N PHE A 359 14.16 -8.67 -18.26
CA PHE A 359 13.42 -9.69 -19.01
C PHE A 359 12.59 -10.63 -18.10
N VAL A 360 13.08 -10.94 -16.89
CA VAL A 360 12.35 -11.76 -15.91
C VAL A 360 11.20 -10.96 -15.30
N ARG A 361 11.42 -9.67 -15.02
CA ARG A 361 10.37 -8.77 -14.50
C ARG A 361 9.24 -8.65 -15.50
N ASP A 362 9.57 -8.44 -16.77
CA ASP A 362 8.60 -8.24 -17.84
C ASP A 362 7.80 -9.53 -18.11
N LEU A 363 8.48 -10.68 -18.10
CA LEU A 363 7.81 -11.98 -18.23
C LEU A 363 6.87 -12.26 -17.04
N PHE A 364 7.31 -11.94 -15.82
CA PHE A 364 6.48 -12.06 -14.63
C PHE A 364 5.23 -11.17 -14.72
N LEU A 365 5.39 -9.89 -15.07
CA LEU A 365 4.26 -8.96 -15.18
C LEU A 365 3.26 -9.36 -16.28
N LYS A 366 3.75 -9.83 -17.43
CA LYS A 366 2.90 -10.39 -18.50
C LYS A 366 2.13 -11.61 -18.00
N GLY A 367 2.75 -12.51 -17.25
CA GLY A 367 2.06 -13.68 -16.70
C GLY A 367 1.09 -13.36 -15.56
N PHE A 368 1.37 -12.32 -14.78
CA PHE A 368 0.65 -12.01 -13.54
C PHE A 368 -0.58 -11.12 -13.72
N PHE A 369 -0.54 -10.12 -14.61
CA PHE A 369 -1.54 -9.06 -14.68
C PHE A 369 -2.35 -9.05 -16.00
N ILE A 370 -1.90 -8.27 -16.99
CA ILE A 370 -2.54 -8.17 -18.31
C ILE A 370 -1.49 -8.45 -19.37
N ASN A 371 -1.83 -9.36 -20.28
CA ASN A 371 -1.05 -9.72 -21.46
C ASN A 371 -1.95 -9.61 -22.69
N PRO A 372 -2.08 -8.41 -23.28
CA PRO A 372 -2.95 -8.22 -24.42
C PRO A 372 -2.41 -8.97 -25.64
N LYS A 373 -3.31 -9.30 -26.57
CA LYS A 373 -2.93 -9.86 -27.89
C LYS A 373 -2.10 -8.82 -28.67
N LEU A 374 -1.47 -9.22 -29.77
CA LEU A 374 -0.83 -8.24 -30.65
C LEU A 374 -1.86 -7.19 -31.17
N PRO A 375 -1.49 -5.90 -31.26
CA PRO A 375 -2.28 -4.87 -31.93
C PRO A 375 -2.74 -5.31 -33.33
N ARG A 376 -3.89 -4.79 -33.79
CA ARG A 376 -4.49 -5.16 -35.08
C ARG A 376 -3.54 -4.95 -36.27
N ALA A 377 -2.76 -3.88 -36.29
CA ALA A 377 -1.78 -3.59 -37.35
C ALA A 377 -0.75 -4.74 -37.49
N LEU A 378 -0.18 -5.19 -36.37
CA LEU A 378 0.82 -6.25 -36.34
C LEU A 378 0.24 -7.64 -36.64
N ARG A 379 -1.07 -7.86 -36.39
CA ARG A 379 -1.75 -9.12 -36.73
C ARG A 379 -2.01 -9.28 -38.23
N ARG A 380 -2.18 -8.17 -38.97
CA ARG A 380 -2.43 -8.20 -40.42
C ARG A 380 -1.19 -8.62 -41.19
N GLU A 381 -0.04 -8.04 -40.85
CA GLU A 381 1.26 -8.38 -41.47
C GLU A 381 1.61 -9.87 -41.27
N HIS A 382 1.39 -10.40 -40.07
CA HIS A 382 1.63 -11.81 -39.77
C HIS A 382 0.74 -12.78 -40.58
N HIS A 383 -0.44 -12.34 -41.01
CA HIS A 383 -1.38 -13.14 -41.79
C HIS A 383 -1.07 -13.12 -43.29
N ASP A 384 -0.41 -12.07 -43.77
CA ASP A 384 0.05 -11.91 -45.15
C ASP A 384 1.40 -12.58 -45.40
N ASP A 385 2.31 -12.59 -44.42
CA ASP A 385 3.58 -13.32 -44.49
C ASP A 385 3.36 -14.84 -44.41
N ALA A 386 2.41 -15.31 -43.59
CA ALA A 386 2.03 -16.72 -43.50
C ALA A 386 1.27 -17.26 -44.74
N LYS A 387 0.82 -16.37 -45.65
CA LYS A 387 0.23 -16.75 -46.95
C LYS A 387 1.24 -16.70 -48.11
N LYS A 388 2.41 -16.10 -47.89
CA LYS A 388 3.48 -15.99 -48.89
C LYS A 388 4.61 -17.02 -48.70
N ALA A 389 4.69 -17.64 -47.52
CA ALA A 389 5.49 -18.84 -47.26
C ALA A 389 4.65 -20.10 -47.54
#